data_AF-A0A938T2B2-F1
#
_entry.id   AF-A0A938T2B2-F1
#
_cell.length_a   1.000
_cell.length_b   1.000
_cell.length_c   1.000
_cell.angle_alpha   90.00
_cell.angle_beta   90.00
_cell.angle_gamma   90.00
#
_symmetry.space_group_name_H-M   'P 1'
#
loop_
_entity.id
_entity.type
_entity.pdbx_description
1 polymer ?
#
loop_
_entity_poly.entity_id
_entity_poly.type
_entity_poly.pdbx_seq_one_letter_code
_entity_poly.pdbx_strand_id
1 'polypeptide(L)' 'MIEIDGSYGEGGGQILRTALSLSCPYKKPFRIVNIRKGRKRPGLMPQHLTSVRAAQLLSSAEVVGDY' A
#
# COMPACT_ATOMS: atom_id res chain seq x y z
N MET A 1 -2.90 13.98 -5.13
CA MET A 1 -2.26 12.72 -4.69
C MET A 1 -2.30 12.69 -3.18
N ILE A 2 -2.81 11.61 -2.57
CA ILE A 2 -2.96 11.48 -1.11
C ILE A 2 -1.65 10.95 -0.51
N GLU A 3 -1.14 11.56 0.55
CA GLU A 3 0.02 11.03 1.29
C GLU A 3 -0.43 10.28 2.54
N ILE A 4 0.17 9.11 2.78
CA ILE A 4 -0.19 8.22 3.88
C ILE A 4 1.08 7.83 4.64
N ASP A 5 1.08 8.01 5.97
CA ASP A 5 2.10 7.45 6.85
C ASP A 5 1.70 6.03 7.28
N GLY A 6 2.42 5.03 6.76
CA GLY A 6 2.22 3.61 7.05
C GLY A 6 2.75 3.17 8.42
N SER A 7 3.34 4.07 9.22
CA SER A 7 3.72 3.80 10.60
C SER A 7 2.61 4.10 11.62
N TYR A 8 1.53 4.77 11.20
CA TYR A 8 0.44 5.15 12.07
C TYR A 8 -0.30 3.93 12.66
N GLY A 9 -0.77 4.06 13.91
CA GLY A 9 -1.45 2.98 14.63
C GLY A 9 -0.56 1.75 14.81
N GLU A 10 -1.06 0.56 14.42
CA GLU A 10 -0.31 -0.69 14.55
C GLU A 10 0.89 -0.84 13.60
N GLY A 11 1.08 0.09 12.66
CA GLY A 11 2.13 0.02 11.64
C GLY A 11 2.12 -1.32 10.89
N GLY A 12 0.93 -1.83 10.58
CA GLY A 12 0.71 -3.13 9.95
C GLY A 12 0.52 -3.04 8.42
N GLY A 13 0.13 -4.15 7.80
CA GLY A 13 -0.24 -4.17 6.38
C GLY A 13 -1.65 -3.65 6.08
N GLN A 14 -2.45 -3.34 7.10
CA GLN A 14 -3.86 -2.95 6.95
C GLN A 14 -4.02 -1.61 6.24
N ILE A 15 -3.21 -0.60 6.59
CA ILE A 15 -3.26 0.73 5.96
C ILE A 15 -3.08 0.63 4.45
N LEU A 16 -2.09 -0.17 4.00
CA LEU A 16 -1.85 -0.41 2.58
C LEU A 16 -3.07 -1.02 1.89
N ARG A 17 -3.67 -2.08 2.46
CA ARG A 17 -4.83 -2.75 1.85
C ARG A 17 -6.04 -1.82 1.76
N THR A 18 -6.32 -1.07 2.82
CA THR A 18 -7.42 -0.09 2.82
C THR A 18 -7.18 1.01 1.79
N ALA A 19 -5.95 1.54 1.70
CA ALA A 19 -5.60 2.56 0.72
C ALA A 19 -5.78 2.05 -0.71
N LEU A 20 -5.35 0.82 -1.02
CA LEU A 20 -5.57 0.20 -2.33
C LEU A 20 -7.06 0.05 -2.65
N SER A 21 -7.85 -0.49 -1.72
CA SER A 21 -9.30 -0.70 -1.90
C SER A 21 -10.08 0.59 -2.10
N LEU A 22 -9.61 1.72 -1.56
CA LEU A 22 -10.22 3.03 -1.79
C LEU A 22 -9.67 3.68 -3.07
N SER A 23 -8.36 3.60 -3.30
CA SER A 23 -7.70 4.23 -4.45
C SER A 23 -8.27 3.72 -5.79
N CYS A 24 -8.46 2.41 -5.91
CA CYS A 24 -8.89 1.77 -7.16
C CYS A 24 -10.26 2.28 -7.67
N PRO A 25 -11.37 2.18 -6.91
CA PRO A 25 -12.69 2.61 -7.38
C PRO A 25 -12.79 4.14 -7.53
N TYR A 26 -12.15 4.91 -6.64
CA TYR A 26 -12.22 6.37 -6.68
C TYR A 26 -11.23 7.02 -7.66
N LYS A 27 -10.34 6.23 -8.28
CA LYS A 27 -9.26 6.72 -9.16
C LYS A 27 -8.43 7.85 -8.52
N LYS A 28 -8.22 7.77 -7.20
CA LYS A 28 -7.46 8.78 -6.44
C LYS A 28 -6.09 8.22 -6.08
N PRO A 29 -5.00 8.67 -6.73
CA PRO A 29 -3.66 8.14 -6.48
C PRO A 29 -3.17 8.51 -5.08
N PHE A 30 -2.38 7.61 -4.48
CA PHE A 30 -1.75 7.83 -3.18
C PHE A 30 -0.27 7.44 -3.17
N ARG A 31 0.49 8.04 -2.23
CA ARG A 31 1.84 7.65 -1.86
C ARG A 31 1.81 7.21 -0.40
N ILE A 32 2.34 6.03 -0.12
CA ILE A 32 2.49 5.56 1.26
C ILE A 32 3.98 5.46 1.61
N VAL A 33 4.35 6.02 2.75
CA VAL A 33 5.72 5.98 3.30
C VAL A 33 5.75 5.19 4.60
N ASN A 34 6.94 4.83 5.09
CA ASN A 34 7.11 4.11 6.37
C ASN A 34 6.27 2.82 6.50
N ILE A 35 6.04 2.11 5.38
CA ILE A 35 5.25 0.87 5.36
C ILE A 35 5.84 -0.10 6.39
N ARG A 36 5.04 -0.43 7.41
CA ARG A 36 5.41 -1.39 8.45
C ARG A 36 6.70 -1.05 9.21
N LYS A 37 7.04 0.24 9.34
CA LYS A 37 8.29 0.70 9.98
C LYS A 37 8.54 0.15 11.38
N GLY A 38 7.48 -0.04 12.17
CA GLY A 38 7.57 -0.56 13.55
C GLY A 38 7.62 -2.09 13.68
N ARG A 39 7.62 -2.85 12.57
CA ARG A 39 7.62 -4.34 12.61
C ARG A 39 9.04 -4.89 12.55
N LYS A 40 9.25 -6.08 13.16
CA LYS A 40 10.53 -6.83 13.11
C LYS A 40 11.10 -6.97 11.69
N ARG A 41 10.23 -7.15 10.70
CA ARG A 41 10.56 -7.12 9.27
C ARG A 41 9.78 -5.96 8.64
N PRO A 42 10.36 -4.75 8.52
CA PRO A 42 9.67 -3.59 7.96
C PRO A 42 9.49 -3.73 6.44
N GLY A 43 8.75 -2.79 5.84
CA GLY A 43 8.52 -2.75 4.41
C GLY A 43 7.47 -3.74 3.91
N LEU A 44 7.43 -3.92 2.59
CA LEU A 44 6.55 -4.87 1.93
C LEU A 44 7.05 -6.31 2.18
N MET A 45 6.10 -7.22 2.25
CA MET A 45 6.33 -8.66 2.39
C MET A 45 5.57 -9.32 1.24
N PRO A 46 5.81 -10.60 0.90
CA PRO A 46 5.19 -11.23 -0.25
C PRO A 46 3.67 -11.03 -0.33
N GLN A 47 2.93 -11.15 0.78
CA GLN A 47 1.48 -10.91 0.82
C GLN A 47 1.05 -9.46 0.52
N HIS A 48 1.90 -8.48 0.85
CA HIS A 48 1.65 -7.07 0.53
C HIS A 48 1.87 -6.82 -0.96
N LEU A 49 2.96 -7.36 -1.52
CA LEU A 49 3.27 -7.28 -2.94
C LEU A 49 2.17 -7.93 -3.78
N THR A 50 1.68 -9.11 -3.39
CA THR A 50 0.53 -9.76 -4.04
C THR A 50 -0.70 -8.85 -4.05
N SER A 51 -0.97 -8.16 -2.93
CA SER A 51 -2.11 -7.23 -2.84
C SER A 51 -1.94 -6.02 -3.77
N VAL A 52 -0.74 -5.44 -3.82
CA VAL A 52 -0.40 -4.31 -4.70
C VAL A 52 -0.54 -4.72 -6.17
N ARG A 53 0.03 -5.86 -6.56
CA ARG A 53 -0.02 -6.37 -7.95
C ARG A 53 -1.42 -6.76 -8.38
N ALA A 54 -2.23 -7.33 -7.49
CA ALA A 54 -3.65 -7.60 -7.77
C ALA A 54 -4.42 -6.29 -8.02
N ALA A 55 -4.23 -5.29 -7.16
CA ALA A 55 -4.85 -3.98 -7.33
C ALA A 55 -4.40 -3.32 -8.65
N GLN A 56 -3.10 -3.42 -8.97
CA GLN A 56 -2.53 -2.93 -10.23
C GLN A 56 -3.21 -3.57 -11.45
N LEU A 57 -3.30 -4.90 -11.47
CA LEU A 57 -3.93 -5.65 -12.56
C LEU A 57 -5.40 -5.26 -12.75
N LEU A 58 -6.15 -5.13 -11.66
CA LEU A 58 -7.59 -4.81 -11.70
C LEU A 58 -7.89 -3.36 -12.10
N SER A 59 -6.97 -2.43 -11.80
CA SER A 59 -7.18 -1.00 -12.04
C SER A 59 -6.38 -0.43 -13.21
N SER A 60 -5.49 -1.23 -13.82
CA SER A 60 -4.49 -0.76 -14.79
C SER A 60 -3.66 0.41 -14.26
N ALA A 61 -3.36 0.40 -12.95
CA ALA A 61 -2.61 1.48 -12.31
C ALA A 61 -1.11 1.42 -12.62
N GLU A 62 -0.46 2.57 -12.58
CA GLU A 62 0.99 2.67 -12.49
C GLU A 62 1.42 2.54 -11.03
N VAL A 63 2.44 1.72 -10.76
CA VAL A 63 2.95 1.46 -9.42
C VAL A 63 4.47 1.64 -9.42
N VAL A 64 4.98 2.30 -8.38
CA VAL A 64 6.41 2.48 -8.14
C VAL A 64 6.71 2.00 -6.72
N GLY A 65 7.80 1.25 -6.54
CA GLY A 65 8.24 0.77 -5.23
C GLY A 65 7.66 -0.59 -4.81
N ASP A 66 7.27 -1.46 -5.75
CA ASP A 66 6.76 -2.81 -5.50
C ASP A 66 7.87 -3.88 -5.37
N TYR A 67 8.89 -3.58 -4.55
CA TYR A 67 10.02 -4.47 -4.25
C TYR A 67 10.16 -4.80 -2.76
#